data_AF-M1C315-F1
#
_entry.id   AF-M1C315-F1
#
_cell.length_a   1.000
_cell.length_b   1.000
_cell.length_c   1.000
_cell.angle_alpha   90.00
_cell.angle_beta   90.00
_cell.angle_gamma   90.00
#
_symmetry.space_group_name_H-M   'P 1'
#
loop_
_entity.id
_entity.type
_entity.pdbx_description
1 polymer ?
#
loop_
_entity_poly.entity_id
_entity_poly.type
_entity_poly.pdbx_seq_one_letter_code
_entity_poly.pdbx_strand_id
1 'polypeptide(L)'
;MATLSHFCGVKTPYPSVLKRSVHFPQLDFVGTVPFVSTPSKSVKASCCERVQRLVCKAQAADVNPKETKNESFGEVPDELTCVMKFGGSSVASAERMREVADLILSFPEERPVIVLSAMGKTTNNLLLAGEKAQSCGVSNVSDLQELDFIKELHLRTIDELGVESSTISKHLLELEQLLNGIALMKELTPRARDYLVSFGECMSTRIFTAYLNKLGVKSRQYDAFEMGIITTDDFTNADILEATYPAVAKRLTGDWMSSPAIPIVTGFLGKGWRTCAVTTLGRGGSDLTATTIGKALGLREIQVWKDVDGVLTCDPNIYPRAETVPYLTFDEAAELAYFGAQVLHPQSMRPAREGDIPVRVKNSYNPKAPGTLIVKTRDMSKAVLTSIVLKRNVTMLDIASTRMLGQFGFLAKVFSIFEDLGISVDVVATSEVSISLTLDPSKLWSRELIQQELDNVVEELEKIAVVKLLQNRSIISLIGNVQRSSLILEKAFHVMHTNGVNVQMISQGASKVNISLIVNDSEAEQCVRALHHSFFESDLSELVWESPSGNGYAATTTTTPLSTLSN
;
A
#
# COMPACT_ATOMS: atom_id res chain seq x y z
N MET A 1 12.84 -17.32 67.04
CA MET A 1 13.81 -18.35 66.59
C MET A 1 14.10 -18.06 65.12
N ALA A 2 15.30 -17.82 64.60
CA ALA A 2 16.65 -17.67 65.11
C ALA A 2 17.38 -16.65 64.20
N THR A 3 18.47 -16.10 64.73
CA THR A 3 19.31 -14.98 64.26
C THR A 3 20.39 -15.34 63.23
N LEU A 4 21.08 -14.29 62.71
CA LEU A 4 22.44 -14.20 62.10
C LEU A 4 22.47 -14.15 60.55
N SER A 5 23.40 -13.49 59.83
CA SER A 5 24.29 -12.32 59.98
C SER A 5 25.22 -12.26 58.74
N HIS A 6 25.54 -11.05 58.25
CA HIS A 6 26.81 -10.63 57.63
C HIS A 6 27.34 -11.07 56.23
N PHE A 7 27.57 -10.01 55.41
CA PHE A 7 28.77 -9.58 54.64
C PHE A 7 29.27 -10.22 53.31
N CYS A 8 29.47 -9.29 52.34
CA CYS A 8 30.56 -9.12 51.35
C CYS A 8 30.68 -9.98 50.08
N GLY A 9 30.29 -9.38 48.94
CA GLY A 9 31.22 -8.82 47.93
C GLY A 9 31.88 -9.74 46.90
N VAL A 10 31.61 -9.54 45.60
CA VAL A 10 32.57 -9.66 44.47
C VAL A 10 32.15 -8.74 43.32
N LYS A 11 33.11 -7.95 42.79
CA LYS A 11 33.03 -7.15 41.55
C LYS A 11 33.54 -7.95 40.33
N THR A 12 33.13 -7.49 39.14
CA THR A 12 33.72 -7.63 37.77
C THR A 12 32.99 -8.56 36.79
N PRO A 13 33.13 -8.38 35.45
CA PRO A 13 33.18 -7.14 34.65
C PRO A 13 32.33 -7.20 33.34
N TYR A 14 32.27 -6.05 32.64
CA TYR A 14 31.74 -5.84 31.27
C TYR A 14 32.25 -6.85 30.23
N PRO A 15 31.45 -7.23 29.20
CA PRO A 15 31.96 -7.89 28.01
C PRO A 15 32.50 -6.87 27.01
N SER A 16 33.76 -7.08 26.65
CA SER A 16 34.50 -6.40 25.59
C SER A 16 34.02 -6.79 24.20
N VAL A 17 33.94 -5.80 23.32
CA VAL A 17 33.69 -5.93 21.89
C VAL A 17 34.87 -6.65 21.23
N LEU A 18 34.67 -7.90 20.83
CA LEU A 18 35.60 -8.65 19.99
C LEU A 18 35.39 -8.24 18.52
N LYS A 19 36.32 -7.41 18.00
CA LYS A 19 36.54 -7.26 16.56
C LYS A 19 37.05 -8.59 16.02
N ARG A 20 36.18 -9.36 15.34
CA ARG A 20 36.63 -10.44 14.45
C ARG A 20 36.96 -9.86 13.08
N SER A 21 38.26 -9.82 12.77
CA SER A 21 38.77 -9.69 11.42
C SER A 21 38.43 -10.98 10.65
N VAL A 22 37.59 -10.86 9.63
CA VAL A 22 37.36 -11.96 8.68
C VAL A 22 38.45 -11.89 7.61
N HIS A 23 39.34 -12.89 7.61
CA HIS A 23 40.24 -13.15 6.49
C HIS A 23 39.43 -13.67 5.30
N PHE A 24 39.53 -12.98 4.17
CA PHE A 24 39.10 -13.51 2.86
C PHE A 24 40.13 -14.54 2.38
N PRO A 25 39.73 -15.77 1.99
CA PRO A 25 40.56 -16.61 1.16
C PRO A 25 40.50 -16.10 -0.29
N GLN A 26 41.67 -15.76 -0.83
CA GLN A 26 41.90 -15.62 -2.27
C GLN A 26 41.58 -16.97 -2.94
N LEU A 27 40.63 -16.96 -3.88
CA LEU A 27 40.42 -18.07 -4.81
C LEU A 27 41.01 -17.67 -6.16
N ASP A 28 42.04 -18.40 -6.55
CA ASP A 28 42.65 -18.37 -7.87
C ASP A 28 41.64 -18.85 -8.93
N PHE A 29 41.30 -17.97 -9.87
CA PHE A 29 40.64 -18.37 -11.11
C PHE A 29 41.69 -18.41 -12.22
N VAL A 30 42.09 -19.64 -12.57
CA VAL A 30 42.78 -19.96 -13.82
C VAL A 30 41.77 -19.82 -14.96
N GLY A 31 42.09 -18.97 -15.93
CA GLY A 31 41.25 -18.66 -17.07
C GLY A 31 41.37 -19.65 -18.23
N THR A 32 40.37 -19.60 -19.12
CA THR A 32 40.53 -19.97 -20.53
C THR A 32 39.57 -19.13 -21.38
N VAL A 33 40.11 -18.15 -22.10
CA VAL A 33 39.51 -17.55 -23.30
C VAL A 33 40.66 -17.37 -24.32
N PRO A 34 40.50 -17.76 -25.60
CA PRO A 34 41.58 -17.67 -26.56
C PRO A 34 41.75 -16.23 -27.09
N PHE A 35 43.00 -15.79 -27.14
CA PHE A 35 43.41 -14.49 -27.67
C PHE A 35 43.79 -14.63 -29.16
N VAL A 36 43.27 -13.75 -30.01
CA VAL A 36 43.77 -13.50 -31.37
C VAL A 36 44.84 -12.42 -31.30
N SER A 37 45.96 -12.65 -31.97
CA SER A 37 47.23 -11.95 -31.83
C SER A 37 47.42 -10.82 -32.85
N THR A 38 47.91 -9.65 -32.41
CA THR A 38 49.16 -8.93 -32.82
C THR A 38 48.90 -7.55 -33.47
N PRO A 39 49.88 -6.62 -33.56
CA PRO A 39 50.71 -6.10 -32.47
C PRO A 39 50.97 -4.56 -32.51
N SER A 40 51.42 -4.03 -31.36
CA SER A 40 52.44 -2.97 -31.17
C SER A 40 52.23 -1.54 -31.70
N LYS A 41 52.30 -0.55 -30.81
CA LYS A 41 53.52 0.27 -30.58
C LYS A 41 53.35 1.19 -29.36
N SER A 42 54.43 1.30 -28.61
CA SER A 42 54.64 2.12 -27.42
C SER A 42 54.80 3.61 -27.77
N VAL A 43 54.58 4.52 -26.81
CA VAL A 43 55.55 5.52 -26.31
C VAL A 43 54.97 6.26 -25.09
N LYS A 44 55.88 6.62 -24.18
CA LYS A 44 55.74 7.20 -22.85
C LYS A 44 55.39 8.70 -22.80
N ALA A 45 54.79 9.06 -21.67
CA ALA A 45 55.08 10.21 -20.80
C ALA A 45 54.57 11.63 -21.13
N SER A 46 54.03 12.22 -20.06
CA SER A 46 54.37 13.55 -19.49
C SER A 46 53.25 14.57 -19.47
N CYS A 47 53.15 15.20 -18.30
CA CYS A 47 52.20 16.20 -17.86
C CYS A 47 52.70 17.61 -18.24
N CYS A 48 51.83 18.46 -18.82
CA CYS A 48 51.74 19.90 -18.53
C CYS A 48 50.65 20.59 -19.37
N GLU A 49 50.03 21.57 -18.72
CA GLU A 49 49.01 22.48 -19.23
C GLU A 49 49.40 23.22 -20.52
N ARG A 50 48.42 23.43 -21.40
CA ARG A 50 48.38 24.62 -22.27
C ARG A 50 46.94 24.91 -22.67
N VAL A 51 46.42 26.01 -22.14
CA VAL A 51 45.22 26.70 -22.60
C VAL A 51 45.49 27.22 -24.02
N GLN A 52 44.67 26.79 -24.98
CA GLN A 52 44.49 27.52 -26.24
C GLN A 52 43.00 27.68 -26.52
N ARG A 53 42.53 28.93 -26.42
CA ARG A 53 41.26 29.40 -26.98
C ARG A 53 41.31 29.22 -28.49
N LEU A 54 40.39 28.43 -29.03
CA LEU A 54 40.04 28.44 -30.43
C LEU A 54 38.58 28.89 -30.55
N VAL A 55 38.43 30.14 -31.00
CA VAL A 55 37.17 30.73 -31.43
C VAL A 55 36.92 30.22 -32.85
N CYS A 56 35.92 29.35 -33.03
CA CYS A 56 35.41 28.99 -34.35
C CYS A 56 34.03 29.57 -34.54
N LYS A 57 33.91 30.36 -35.62
CA LYS A 57 32.73 31.06 -36.10
C LYS A 57 31.63 30.06 -36.45
N ALA A 58 30.41 30.34 -36.01
CA ALA A 58 29.22 29.64 -36.46
C ALA A 58 28.98 29.93 -37.95
N GLN A 59 28.99 28.88 -38.77
CA GLN A 59 28.36 28.87 -40.08
C GLN A 59 27.11 28.00 -39.94
N ALA A 60 25.95 28.62 -40.21
CA ALA A 60 24.69 27.94 -40.34
C ALA A 60 24.75 26.97 -41.52
N ALA A 61 24.47 25.71 -41.26
CA ALA A 61 24.17 24.72 -42.28
C ALA A 61 22.75 24.22 -42.01
N ASP A 62 21.86 24.49 -42.98
CA ASP A 62 20.49 24.00 -43.02
C ASP A 62 20.47 22.47 -42.92
N VAL A 63 19.92 21.96 -41.81
CA VAL A 63 19.55 20.55 -41.70
C VAL A 63 18.05 20.47 -41.95
N ASN A 64 17.71 20.05 -43.16
CA ASN A 64 16.38 19.60 -43.52
C ASN A 64 15.88 18.58 -42.47
N PRO A 65 14.71 18.80 -41.82
CA PRO A 65 14.12 17.77 -41.00
C PRO A 65 13.72 16.63 -41.93
N LYS A 66 14.33 15.46 -41.76
CA LYS A 66 13.80 14.24 -42.36
C LYS A 66 12.39 14.06 -41.81
N GLU A 67 11.41 14.27 -42.69
CA GLU A 67 10.06 13.74 -42.54
C GLU A 67 10.19 12.24 -42.22
N THR A 68 9.99 11.91 -40.95
CA THR A 68 9.70 10.54 -40.55
C THR A 68 8.37 10.20 -41.19
N LYS A 69 8.43 9.47 -42.30
CA LYS A 69 7.25 8.86 -42.90
C LYS A 69 6.50 8.13 -41.79
N ASN A 70 5.25 8.53 -41.60
CA ASN A 70 4.24 7.72 -40.93
C ASN A 70 4.19 6.38 -41.65
N GLU A 71 4.98 5.42 -41.18
CA GLU A 71 4.68 4.02 -41.40
C GLU A 71 3.37 3.77 -40.68
N SER A 72 2.35 3.48 -41.49
CA SER A 72 1.08 2.95 -41.04
C SER A 72 1.31 1.90 -39.97
N PHE A 73 0.78 2.13 -38.77
CA PHE A 73 0.69 1.13 -37.72
C PHE A 73 -0.05 -0.09 -38.27
N GLY A 74 0.73 -1.05 -38.77
CA GLY A 74 0.27 -2.40 -39.02
C GLY A 74 -0.06 -3.04 -37.67
N GLU A 75 -1.27 -3.56 -37.59
CA GLU A 75 -1.81 -4.46 -36.56
C GLU A 75 -0.78 -5.02 -35.56
N VAL A 76 -0.95 -4.71 -34.26
CA VAL A 76 -0.31 -5.44 -33.14
C VAL A 76 -1.41 -6.20 -32.39
N PRO A 77 -1.80 -7.44 -32.79
CA PRO A 77 -2.99 -8.08 -32.22
C PRO A 77 -2.74 -9.02 -31.04
N ASP A 78 -1.48 -9.25 -30.61
CA ASP A 78 -1.14 -10.47 -29.87
C ASP A 78 -0.37 -10.29 -28.55
N GLU A 79 -0.28 -9.07 -27.99
CA GLU A 79 0.41 -8.83 -26.71
C GLU A 79 -0.57 -8.66 -25.55
N LEU A 80 -0.14 -9.01 -24.33
CA LEU A 80 -0.88 -8.76 -23.10
C LEU A 80 -1.02 -7.24 -22.90
N THR A 81 -2.22 -6.76 -22.54
CA THR A 81 -2.54 -5.32 -22.59
C THR A 81 -2.58 -4.65 -21.21
N CYS A 82 -3.12 -5.35 -20.21
CA CYS A 82 -3.30 -4.83 -18.86
C CYS A 82 -3.34 -5.94 -17.80
N VAL A 83 -3.25 -5.56 -16.53
CA VAL A 83 -3.60 -6.46 -15.41
C VAL A 83 -4.96 -6.07 -14.87
N MET A 84 -5.85 -7.04 -14.63
CA MET A 84 -7.13 -6.83 -13.94
C MET A 84 -7.11 -7.58 -12.61
N LYS A 85 -7.18 -6.85 -11.51
CA LYS A 85 -7.23 -7.42 -10.17
C LYS A 85 -8.64 -7.37 -9.61
N PHE A 86 -9.12 -8.49 -9.08
CA PHE A 86 -10.42 -8.60 -8.41
C PHE A 86 -10.23 -8.96 -6.93
N GLY A 87 -10.91 -8.22 -6.04
CA GLY A 87 -10.88 -8.46 -4.60
C GLY A 87 -11.75 -9.63 -4.17
N GLY A 88 -11.67 -10.03 -2.90
CA GLY A 88 -12.41 -11.20 -2.41
C GLY A 88 -13.94 -11.05 -2.49
N SER A 89 -14.47 -9.83 -2.32
CA SER A 89 -15.90 -9.54 -2.52
C SER A 89 -16.33 -9.67 -3.99
N SER A 90 -15.42 -9.44 -4.94
CA SER A 90 -15.68 -9.61 -6.38
C SER A 90 -15.75 -11.07 -6.80
N VAL A 91 -15.24 -11.99 -6.00
CA VAL A 91 -15.26 -13.44 -6.28
C VAL A 91 -15.84 -14.23 -5.10
N ALA A 92 -16.78 -13.62 -4.35
CA ALA A 92 -17.30 -14.20 -3.12
C ALA A 92 -18.28 -15.36 -3.31
N SER A 93 -18.84 -15.51 -4.52
CA SER A 93 -19.83 -16.53 -4.87
C SER A 93 -19.72 -16.90 -6.35
N ALA A 94 -20.43 -17.95 -6.77
CA ALA A 94 -20.54 -18.32 -8.17
C ALA A 94 -21.12 -17.16 -9.00
N GLU A 95 -22.20 -16.54 -8.53
CA GLU A 95 -22.81 -15.36 -9.18
C GLU A 95 -21.79 -14.25 -9.44
N ARG A 96 -21.02 -13.86 -8.42
CA ARG A 96 -19.98 -12.84 -8.56
C ARG A 96 -18.87 -13.27 -9.52
N MET A 97 -18.50 -14.56 -9.53
CA MET A 97 -17.57 -15.08 -10.54
C MET A 97 -18.16 -15.02 -11.96
N ARG A 98 -19.47 -15.24 -12.16
CA ARG A 98 -20.10 -15.05 -13.47
C ARG A 98 -19.98 -13.60 -13.94
N GLU A 99 -20.27 -12.66 -13.05
CA GLU A 99 -20.16 -11.22 -13.35
C GLU A 99 -18.73 -10.81 -13.70
N VAL A 100 -17.72 -11.34 -12.99
CA VAL A 100 -16.30 -11.11 -13.33
C VAL A 100 -15.94 -11.69 -14.70
N ALA A 101 -16.43 -12.89 -15.03
CA ALA A 101 -16.21 -13.50 -16.34
C ALA A 101 -16.86 -12.66 -17.45
N ASP A 102 -18.12 -12.25 -17.28
CA ASP A 102 -18.84 -11.40 -18.23
C ASP A 102 -18.12 -10.07 -18.45
N LEU A 103 -17.60 -9.47 -17.39
CA LEU A 103 -16.81 -8.25 -17.44
C LEU A 103 -15.52 -8.44 -18.25
N ILE A 104 -14.76 -9.51 -18.01
CA ILE A 104 -13.55 -9.81 -18.80
C ILE A 104 -13.91 -9.97 -20.29
N LEU A 105 -15.02 -10.65 -20.58
CA LEU A 105 -15.49 -10.89 -21.95
C LEU A 105 -16.11 -9.65 -22.61
N SER A 106 -16.50 -8.64 -21.84
CA SER A 106 -17.04 -7.39 -22.36
C SER A 106 -16.00 -6.48 -23.02
N PHE A 107 -14.71 -6.79 -22.85
CA PHE A 107 -13.58 -6.09 -23.48
C PHE A 107 -12.79 -7.05 -24.39
N PRO A 108 -13.37 -7.49 -25.53
CA PRO A 108 -12.75 -8.47 -26.43
C PRO A 108 -11.46 -7.96 -27.11
N GLU A 109 -11.21 -6.65 -27.08
CA GLU A 109 -9.98 -6.00 -27.52
C GLU A 109 -8.84 -6.12 -26.50
N GLU A 110 -9.16 -6.36 -25.23
CA GLU A 110 -8.16 -6.49 -24.16
C GLU A 110 -7.63 -7.93 -24.09
N ARG A 111 -6.37 -8.08 -23.70
CA ARG A 111 -5.70 -9.36 -23.40
C ARG A 111 -5.16 -9.28 -21.97
N PRO A 112 -6.03 -9.43 -20.95
CA PRO A 112 -5.65 -9.13 -19.58
C PRO A 112 -4.91 -10.30 -18.92
N VAL A 113 -4.03 -9.97 -17.97
CA VAL A 113 -3.63 -10.88 -16.89
C VAL A 113 -4.59 -10.67 -15.72
N ILE A 114 -5.23 -11.74 -15.25
CA ILE A 114 -6.19 -11.67 -14.14
C ILE A 114 -5.49 -12.03 -12.84
N VAL A 115 -5.66 -11.21 -11.81
CA VAL A 115 -5.19 -11.50 -10.44
C VAL A 115 -6.39 -11.61 -9.52
N LEU A 116 -6.54 -12.74 -8.85
CA LEU A 116 -7.68 -12.99 -7.95
C LEU A 116 -7.24 -13.12 -6.50
N SER A 117 -8.00 -12.48 -5.61
CA SER A 117 -7.98 -12.77 -4.18
C SER A 117 -8.77 -14.05 -3.84
N ALA A 118 -8.65 -14.50 -2.59
CA ALA A 118 -9.46 -15.59 -2.05
C ALA A 118 -10.94 -15.21 -2.03
N MET A 119 -11.82 -16.20 -2.08
CA MET A 119 -13.27 -15.97 -2.10
C MET A 119 -13.77 -15.35 -0.80
N GLY A 120 -14.42 -14.19 -0.87
CA GLY A 120 -15.09 -13.55 0.27
C GLY A 120 -14.21 -13.45 1.52
N LYS A 121 -14.64 -14.10 2.61
CA LYS A 121 -13.94 -14.10 3.92
C LYS A 121 -13.03 -15.31 4.12
N THR A 122 -12.68 -16.07 3.08
CA THR A 122 -11.92 -17.32 3.22
C THR A 122 -10.56 -17.14 3.88
N THR A 123 -9.78 -16.10 3.56
CA THR A 123 -8.48 -15.84 4.21
C THR A 123 -8.63 -15.68 5.73
N ASN A 124 -9.64 -14.94 6.18
CA ASN A 124 -9.89 -14.75 7.62
C ASN A 124 -10.31 -16.06 8.28
N ASN A 125 -11.16 -16.85 7.63
CA ASN A 125 -11.56 -18.17 8.14
C ASN A 125 -10.37 -19.14 8.18
N LEU A 126 -9.44 -19.09 7.22
CA LEU A 126 -8.22 -19.90 7.25
C LEU A 126 -7.34 -19.54 8.45
N LEU A 127 -7.15 -18.25 8.73
CA LEU A 127 -6.41 -17.80 9.91
C LEU A 127 -7.07 -18.25 11.21
N LEU A 128 -8.38 -18.05 11.33
CA LEU A 128 -9.17 -18.46 12.50
C LEU A 128 -9.17 -19.99 12.69
N ALA A 129 -9.26 -20.76 11.60
CA ALA A 129 -9.16 -22.22 11.62
C ALA A 129 -7.79 -22.66 12.15
N GLY A 130 -6.69 -22.03 11.71
CA GLY A 130 -5.35 -22.31 12.20
C GLY A 130 -5.19 -22.02 13.71
N GLU A 131 -5.70 -20.87 14.16
CA GLU A 131 -5.67 -20.47 15.57
C GLU A 131 -6.49 -21.43 16.45
N LYS A 132 -7.68 -21.84 15.99
CA LYS A 132 -8.51 -22.82 16.72
C LYS A 132 -7.90 -24.23 16.71
N ALA A 133 -7.36 -24.66 15.57
CA ALA A 133 -6.70 -25.94 15.41
C ALA A 133 -5.55 -26.11 16.43
N GLN A 134 -4.79 -25.04 16.67
CA GLN A 134 -3.71 -25.02 17.65
C GLN A 134 -4.17 -25.47 19.04
N SER A 135 -5.41 -25.19 19.45
CA SER A 135 -5.93 -25.56 20.77
C SER A 135 -6.90 -26.75 20.79
N CYS A 136 -7.66 -27.04 19.72
CA CYS A 136 -8.83 -27.94 19.78
C CYS A 136 -8.52 -29.43 19.93
N GLY A 137 -7.32 -29.88 19.50
CA GLY A 137 -6.95 -31.31 19.46
C GLY A 137 -7.38 -31.99 18.15
N VAL A 138 -6.64 -33.03 17.76
CA VAL A 138 -6.72 -33.64 16.41
C VAL A 138 -8.11 -34.18 16.08
N SER A 139 -8.78 -34.85 17.03
CA SER A 139 -10.11 -35.44 16.82
C SER A 139 -11.21 -34.42 16.50
N ASN A 140 -10.95 -33.14 16.76
CA ASN A 140 -11.95 -32.07 16.67
C ASN A 140 -11.69 -31.13 15.47
N VAL A 141 -10.68 -31.42 14.63
CA VAL A 141 -10.34 -30.57 13.47
C VAL A 141 -11.41 -30.62 12.39
N SER A 142 -12.02 -31.79 12.18
CA SER A 142 -13.14 -31.96 11.24
C SER A 142 -14.36 -31.14 11.62
N ASP A 143 -14.50 -30.79 12.90
CA ASP A 143 -15.68 -30.12 13.46
C ASP A 143 -15.48 -28.59 13.57
N LEU A 144 -14.38 -28.07 13.01
CA LEU A 144 -14.11 -26.64 12.97
C LEU A 144 -15.10 -25.95 12.02
N GLN A 145 -15.94 -25.08 12.58
CA GLN A 145 -16.91 -24.27 11.83
C GLN A 145 -16.28 -23.51 10.65
N GLU A 146 -15.06 -22.99 10.82
CA GLU A 146 -14.32 -22.31 9.76
C GLU A 146 -13.93 -23.24 8.60
N LEU A 147 -13.54 -24.48 8.89
CA LEU A 147 -13.20 -25.47 7.87
C LEU A 147 -14.45 -25.87 7.08
N ASP A 148 -15.56 -26.11 7.77
CA ASP A 148 -16.85 -26.41 7.15
C ASP A 148 -17.35 -25.26 6.28
N PHE A 149 -17.24 -24.02 6.77
CA PHE A 149 -17.58 -22.83 5.98
C PHE A 149 -16.76 -22.76 4.69
N ILE A 150 -15.45 -23.02 4.76
CA ILE A 150 -14.58 -23.00 3.59
C ILE A 150 -14.97 -24.12 2.61
N LYS A 151 -15.18 -25.34 3.09
CA LYS A 151 -15.58 -26.49 2.26
C LYS A 151 -16.91 -26.20 1.55
N GLU A 152 -17.94 -25.81 2.30
CA GLU A 152 -19.27 -25.52 1.79
C GLU A 152 -19.24 -24.40 0.75
N LEU A 153 -18.56 -23.28 1.03
CA LEU A 153 -18.47 -22.16 0.10
C LEU A 153 -17.90 -22.58 -1.26
N HIS A 154 -16.79 -23.33 -1.26
CA HIS A 154 -16.13 -23.69 -2.51
C HIS A 154 -16.86 -24.82 -3.24
N LEU A 155 -17.38 -25.82 -2.54
CA LEU A 155 -18.13 -26.92 -3.14
C LEU A 155 -19.44 -26.43 -3.76
N ARG A 156 -20.19 -25.58 -3.05
CA ARG A 156 -21.39 -24.93 -3.58
C ARG A 156 -21.07 -24.09 -4.81
N THR A 157 -19.98 -23.32 -4.77
CA THR A 157 -19.57 -22.50 -5.93
C THR A 157 -19.25 -23.36 -7.14
N ILE A 158 -18.54 -24.48 -6.96
CA ILE A 158 -18.23 -25.42 -8.03
C ILE A 158 -19.51 -26.01 -8.64
N ASP A 159 -20.46 -26.41 -7.80
CA ASP A 159 -21.75 -26.98 -8.23
C ASP A 159 -22.55 -25.94 -9.04
N GLU A 160 -22.69 -24.71 -8.52
CA GLU A 160 -23.41 -23.62 -9.19
C GLU A 160 -22.75 -23.18 -10.52
N LEU A 161 -21.43 -23.27 -10.64
CA LEU A 161 -20.72 -23.03 -11.91
C LEU A 161 -20.70 -24.28 -12.81
N GLY A 162 -21.09 -25.44 -12.27
CA GLY A 162 -21.00 -26.77 -12.85
C GLY A 162 -19.58 -27.14 -13.28
N VAL A 163 -18.59 -26.80 -12.46
CA VAL A 163 -17.20 -27.23 -12.59
C VAL A 163 -17.04 -28.59 -11.92
N GLU A 164 -16.03 -29.38 -12.27
CA GLU A 164 -15.78 -30.64 -11.57
C GLU A 164 -15.17 -30.41 -10.17
N SER A 165 -15.69 -31.09 -9.15
CA SER A 165 -15.16 -31.05 -7.77
C SER A 165 -13.70 -31.52 -7.67
N SER A 166 -13.24 -32.32 -8.63
CA SER A 166 -11.84 -32.75 -8.77
C SER A 166 -10.85 -31.57 -8.81
N THR A 167 -11.30 -30.40 -9.29
CA THR A 167 -10.53 -29.15 -9.41
C THR A 167 -9.88 -28.71 -8.09
N ILE A 168 -10.59 -28.87 -6.96
CA ILE A 168 -10.10 -28.42 -5.64
C ILE A 168 -9.99 -29.54 -4.60
N SER A 169 -10.42 -30.76 -4.92
CA SER A 169 -10.46 -31.88 -3.96
C SER A 169 -9.11 -32.11 -3.26
N LYS A 170 -8.01 -32.01 -4.02
CA LYS A 170 -6.65 -32.10 -3.48
C LYS A 170 -6.34 -30.99 -2.45
N HIS A 171 -6.75 -29.75 -2.74
CA HIS A 171 -6.48 -28.61 -1.87
C HIS A 171 -7.28 -28.68 -0.57
N LEU A 172 -8.54 -29.12 -0.63
CA LEU A 172 -9.35 -29.33 0.58
C LEU A 172 -8.76 -30.43 1.46
N LEU A 173 -8.27 -31.52 0.86
CA LEU A 173 -7.61 -32.61 1.59
C LEU A 173 -6.31 -32.12 2.25
N GLU A 174 -5.46 -31.41 1.51
CA GLU A 174 -4.20 -30.87 2.03
C GLU A 174 -4.43 -29.82 3.13
N LEU A 175 -5.46 -28.98 3.00
CA LEU A 175 -5.88 -28.03 4.04
C LEU A 175 -6.25 -28.75 5.34
N GLU A 176 -7.08 -29.78 5.25
CA GLU A 176 -7.48 -30.57 6.42
C GLU A 176 -6.29 -31.31 7.04
N GLN A 177 -5.38 -31.85 6.23
CA GLN A 177 -4.15 -32.48 6.72
C GLN A 177 -3.24 -31.47 7.45
N LEU A 178 -3.11 -30.25 6.91
CA LEU A 178 -2.34 -29.18 7.55
C LEU A 178 -2.93 -28.79 8.91
N LEU A 179 -4.25 -28.60 8.99
CA LEU A 179 -4.94 -28.29 10.24
C LEU A 179 -4.79 -29.42 11.27
N ASN A 180 -4.85 -30.68 10.84
CA ASN A 180 -4.55 -31.82 11.69
C ASN A 180 -3.11 -31.80 12.21
N GLY A 181 -2.14 -31.45 11.36
CA GLY A 181 -0.74 -31.27 11.75
C GLY A 181 -0.56 -30.17 12.81
N ILE A 182 -1.19 -29.01 12.60
CA ILE A 182 -1.20 -27.90 13.56
C ILE A 182 -1.80 -28.34 14.90
N ALA A 183 -2.93 -29.06 14.87
CA ALA A 183 -3.60 -29.54 16.07
C ALA A 183 -2.80 -30.60 16.84
N LEU A 184 -2.03 -31.42 16.13
CA LEU A 184 -1.14 -32.43 16.72
C LEU A 184 0.08 -31.79 17.37
N MET A 185 0.71 -30.83 16.70
CA MET A 185 1.93 -30.15 17.18
C MET A 185 1.64 -29.06 18.21
N LYS A 186 0.40 -28.54 18.25
CA LYS A 186 -0.01 -27.39 19.08
C LYS A 186 0.79 -26.12 18.75
N GLU A 187 1.28 -26.02 17.51
CA GLU A 187 2.13 -24.94 17.04
C GLU A 187 1.68 -24.45 15.67
N LEU A 188 1.54 -23.12 15.53
CA LEU A 188 1.28 -22.44 14.26
C LEU A 188 2.42 -21.47 13.99
N THR A 189 3.44 -21.94 13.27
CA THR A 189 4.59 -21.09 12.88
C THR A 189 4.19 -20.08 11.79
N PRO A 190 4.89 -18.95 11.64
CA PRO A 190 4.66 -18.01 10.54
C PRO A 190 4.70 -18.66 9.15
N ARG A 191 5.62 -19.62 8.95
CA ARG A 191 5.70 -20.43 7.72
C ARG A 191 4.45 -21.28 7.49
N ALA A 192 3.97 -21.97 8.51
CA ALA A 192 2.73 -22.75 8.41
C ALA A 192 1.52 -21.85 8.18
N ARG A 193 1.51 -20.64 8.75
CA ARG A 193 0.47 -19.64 8.55
C ARG A 193 0.39 -19.16 7.10
N ASP A 194 1.53 -18.84 6.48
CA ASP A 194 1.59 -18.45 5.07
C ASP A 194 1.10 -19.56 4.14
N TYR A 195 1.52 -20.81 4.41
CA TYR A 195 1.03 -21.96 3.65
C TYR A 195 -0.48 -22.16 3.85
N LEU A 196 -0.99 -22.02 5.08
CA LEU A 196 -2.41 -22.15 5.40
C LEU A 196 -3.29 -21.14 4.65
N VAL A 197 -2.89 -19.87 4.60
CA VAL A 197 -3.71 -18.85 3.91
C VAL A 197 -3.60 -18.94 2.39
N SER A 198 -2.54 -19.55 1.86
CA SER A 198 -2.34 -19.73 0.41
C SER A 198 -3.48 -20.50 -0.26
N PHE A 199 -4.09 -21.45 0.46
CA PHE A 199 -5.19 -22.28 -0.04
C PHE A 199 -6.37 -21.45 -0.57
N GLY A 200 -6.64 -20.28 0.01
CA GLY A 200 -7.76 -19.44 -0.40
C GLY A 200 -7.65 -18.97 -1.86
N GLU A 201 -6.51 -18.39 -2.25
CA GLU A 201 -6.28 -17.91 -3.62
C GLU A 201 -5.98 -19.06 -4.59
N CYS A 202 -5.32 -20.13 -4.13
CA CYS A 202 -5.09 -21.32 -4.91
C CYS A 202 -6.41 -21.96 -5.37
N MET A 203 -7.41 -22.06 -4.49
CA MET A 203 -8.73 -22.60 -4.85
C MET A 203 -9.53 -21.62 -5.72
N SER A 204 -9.57 -20.33 -5.35
CA SER A 204 -10.30 -19.28 -6.09
C SER A 204 -9.89 -19.23 -7.57
N THR A 205 -8.58 -19.17 -7.85
CA THR A 205 -8.05 -19.10 -9.21
C THR A 205 -8.31 -20.36 -10.04
N ARG A 206 -8.27 -21.54 -9.42
CA ARG A 206 -8.55 -22.82 -10.08
C ARG A 206 -10.02 -22.96 -10.46
N ILE A 207 -10.93 -22.62 -9.55
CA ILE A 207 -12.37 -22.61 -9.82
C ILE A 207 -12.67 -21.66 -10.97
N PHE A 208 -12.16 -20.43 -10.92
CA PHE A 208 -12.41 -19.42 -11.93
C PHE A 208 -11.85 -19.82 -13.31
N THR A 209 -10.63 -20.37 -13.35
CA THR A 209 -10.02 -20.88 -14.60
C THR A 209 -10.83 -22.02 -15.20
N ALA A 210 -11.27 -22.98 -14.38
CA ALA A 210 -12.08 -24.10 -14.86
C ALA A 210 -13.43 -23.60 -15.41
N TYR A 211 -14.05 -22.62 -14.76
CA TYR A 211 -15.27 -21.98 -15.23
C TYR A 211 -15.09 -21.27 -16.58
N LEU A 212 -14.04 -20.45 -16.74
CA LEU A 212 -13.75 -19.80 -18.02
C LEU A 212 -13.53 -20.82 -19.16
N ASN A 213 -12.75 -21.87 -18.90
CA ASN A 213 -12.54 -22.92 -19.90
C ASN A 213 -13.84 -23.66 -20.26
N LYS A 214 -14.75 -23.88 -19.29
CA LYS A 214 -16.08 -24.44 -19.55
C LYS A 214 -16.93 -23.54 -20.46
N LEU A 215 -16.78 -22.22 -20.36
CA LEU A 215 -17.41 -21.26 -21.29
C LEU A 215 -16.74 -21.21 -22.68
N GLY A 216 -15.69 -21.99 -22.91
CA GLY A 216 -14.91 -21.97 -24.15
C GLY A 216 -13.83 -20.89 -24.19
N VAL A 217 -13.59 -20.19 -23.07
CA VAL A 217 -12.58 -19.13 -22.94
C VAL A 217 -11.27 -19.75 -22.48
N LYS A 218 -10.31 -19.84 -23.39
CA LYS A 218 -9.01 -20.44 -23.11
C LYS A 218 -8.27 -19.65 -22.04
N SER A 219 -8.10 -20.25 -20.87
CA SER A 219 -7.48 -19.64 -19.70
C SER A 219 -6.56 -20.62 -18.99
N ARG A 220 -5.51 -20.11 -18.33
CA ARG A 220 -4.52 -20.91 -17.60
C ARG A 220 -4.29 -20.36 -16.21
N GLN A 221 -4.36 -21.24 -15.22
CA GLN A 221 -4.09 -20.91 -13.82
C GLN A 221 -2.58 -20.86 -13.55
N TYR A 222 -2.14 -19.90 -12.74
CA TYR A 222 -0.78 -19.76 -12.25
C TYR A 222 -0.75 -19.52 -10.76
N ASP A 223 0.02 -20.35 -10.05
CA ASP A 223 0.43 -20.05 -8.68
C ASP A 223 1.59 -19.06 -8.72
N ALA A 224 1.45 -17.90 -8.10
CA ALA A 224 2.46 -16.84 -8.10
C ALA A 224 3.84 -17.32 -7.63
N PHE A 225 3.85 -18.19 -6.62
CA PHE A 225 5.06 -18.79 -6.06
C PHE A 225 5.77 -19.75 -7.03
N GLU A 226 5.08 -20.38 -7.98
CA GLU A 226 5.71 -21.19 -9.03
C GLU A 226 5.99 -20.38 -10.32
N MET A 227 5.25 -19.30 -10.54
CA MET A 227 5.37 -18.47 -11.75
C MET A 227 6.62 -17.59 -11.77
N GLY A 228 7.19 -17.29 -10.59
CA GLY A 228 8.41 -16.49 -10.47
C GLY A 228 8.27 -15.24 -9.60
N ILE A 229 7.25 -15.14 -8.74
CA ILE A 229 7.23 -14.14 -7.67
C ILE A 229 8.16 -14.62 -6.55
N ILE A 230 9.36 -14.04 -6.50
CA ILE A 230 10.44 -14.41 -5.59
C ILE A 230 10.51 -13.40 -4.46
N THR A 231 10.54 -13.87 -3.22
CA THR A 231 10.49 -13.02 -2.04
C THR A 231 11.64 -13.28 -1.07
N THR A 232 11.78 -12.41 -0.05
CA THR A 232 12.49 -12.77 1.18
C THR A 232 11.76 -13.92 1.92
N ASP A 233 12.41 -14.47 2.94
CA ASP A 233 11.86 -15.55 3.77
C ASP A 233 11.18 -15.01 5.05
N ASP A 234 10.88 -13.71 5.10
CA ASP A 234 10.17 -13.06 6.19
C ASP A 234 8.66 -13.33 6.05
N PHE A 235 8.24 -14.54 6.45
CA PHE A 235 6.85 -14.97 6.39
C PHE A 235 5.90 -13.95 7.00
N THR A 236 4.64 -13.92 6.55
CA THR A 236 3.57 -12.96 6.88
C THR A 236 3.72 -11.57 6.28
N ASN A 237 4.91 -11.15 5.85
CA ASN A 237 5.14 -9.84 5.24
C ASN A 237 6.39 -9.85 4.35
N ALA A 238 6.48 -10.83 3.44
CA ALA A 238 7.67 -11.04 2.64
C ALA A 238 7.83 -9.95 1.57
N ASP A 239 9.06 -9.48 1.37
CA ASP A 239 9.37 -8.47 0.36
C ASP A 239 9.68 -9.11 -0.99
N ILE A 240 9.17 -8.52 -2.08
CA ILE A 240 9.45 -8.96 -3.45
C ILE A 240 10.89 -8.59 -3.82
N LEU A 241 11.64 -9.56 -4.33
CA LEU A 241 13.01 -9.37 -4.81
C LEU A 241 13.02 -8.98 -6.29
N GLU A 242 14.00 -8.18 -6.70
CA GLU A 242 14.18 -7.69 -8.09
C GLU A 242 14.25 -8.81 -9.14
N ALA A 243 14.72 -10.01 -8.75
CA ALA A 243 14.74 -11.18 -9.63
C ALA A 243 13.34 -11.62 -10.11
N THR A 244 12.27 -11.17 -9.44
CA THR A 244 10.88 -11.42 -9.81
C THR A 244 10.52 -10.89 -11.19
N TYR A 245 10.89 -9.64 -11.50
CA TYR A 245 10.45 -8.98 -12.73
C TYR A 245 10.86 -9.74 -14.01
N PRO A 246 12.15 -10.09 -14.23
CA PRO A 246 12.53 -10.87 -15.39
C PRO A 246 11.99 -12.32 -15.36
N ALA A 247 11.83 -12.92 -14.18
CA ALA A 247 11.31 -14.29 -14.05
C ALA A 247 9.83 -14.38 -14.48
N VAL A 248 9.00 -13.49 -13.94
CA VAL A 248 7.57 -13.37 -14.29
C VAL A 248 7.40 -13.04 -15.77
N ALA A 249 8.15 -12.06 -16.27
CA ALA A 249 8.09 -11.66 -17.68
C ALA A 249 8.41 -12.82 -18.62
N LYS A 250 9.50 -13.56 -18.34
CA LYS A 250 9.89 -14.73 -19.11
C LYS A 250 8.82 -15.81 -19.10
N ARG A 251 8.24 -16.09 -17.93
CA ARG A 251 7.23 -17.14 -17.77
C ARG A 251 5.94 -16.81 -18.52
N LEU A 252 5.35 -15.65 -18.25
CA LEU A 252 4.06 -15.28 -18.84
C LEU A 252 4.17 -15.05 -20.35
N THR A 253 5.20 -14.35 -20.82
CA THR A 253 5.39 -14.09 -22.25
C THR A 253 5.68 -15.38 -23.01
N GLY A 254 6.53 -16.26 -22.45
CA GLY A 254 6.86 -17.55 -23.07
C GLY A 254 5.64 -18.47 -23.20
N ASP A 255 4.84 -18.56 -22.15
CA ASP A 255 3.61 -19.35 -22.14
C ASP A 255 2.54 -18.78 -23.09
N TRP A 256 2.45 -17.45 -23.17
CA TRP A 256 1.55 -16.74 -24.08
C TRP A 256 1.91 -16.95 -25.54
N MET A 257 3.18 -16.77 -25.93
CA MET A 257 3.66 -17.01 -27.29
C MET A 257 3.49 -18.46 -27.74
N SER A 258 3.65 -19.42 -26.82
CA SER A 258 3.51 -20.84 -27.14
C SER A 258 2.05 -21.28 -27.30
N SER A 259 1.17 -20.78 -26.42
CA SER A 259 -0.24 -21.17 -26.41
C SER A 259 -1.06 -20.08 -25.71
N PRO A 260 -1.53 -19.06 -26.46
CA PRO A 260 -2.25 -17.92 -25.91
C PRO A 260 -3.45 -18.40 -25.08
N ALA A 261 -3.51 -17.94 -23.83
CA ALA A 261 -4.54 -18.28 -22.85
C ALA A 261 -4.53 -17.20 -21.77
N ILE A 262 -5.70 -16.72 -21.36
CA ILE A 262 -5.84 -15.69 -20.32
C ILE A 262 -5.17 -16.19 -19.03
N PRO A 263 -4.10 -15.53 -18.53
CA PRO A 263 -3.45 -15.94 -17.30
C PRO A 263 -4.30 -15.57 -16.08
N ILE A 264 -4.63 -16.56 -15.24
CA ILE A 264 -5.35 -16.38 -13.98
C ILE A 264 -4.38 -16.67 -12.83
N VAL A 265 -3.89 -15.62 -12.18
CA VAL A 265 -2.78 -15.66 -11.23
C VAL A 265 -3.30 -15.51 -9.80
N THR A 266 -2.76 -16.28 -8.85
CA THR A 266 -3.00 -16.03 -7.42
C THR A 266 -2.47 -14.66 -7.04
N GLY A 267 -3.23 -13.89 -6.26
CA GLY A 267 -2.68 -12.70 -5.58
C GLY A 267 -1.63 -13.06 -4.53
N PHE A 268 -1.33 -12.11 -3.63
CA PHE A 268 -0.81 -12.22 -2.24
C PHE A 268 0.34 -13.20 -1.91
N LEU A 269 0.83 -14.00 -2.84
CA LEU A 269 1.68 -15.15 -2.62
C LEU A 269 2.99 -14.99 -3.38
N GLY A 270 4.04 -15.57 -2.83
CA GLY A 270 5.36 -15.65 -3.43
C GLY A 270 6.14 -16.87 -2.94
N LYS A 271 7.38 -16.98 -3.39
CA LYS A 271 8.31 -18.06 -3.01
C LYS A 271 9.55 -17.48 -2.35
N GLY A 272 9.78 -17.89 -1.10
CA GLY A 272 10.95 -17.49 -0.34
C GLY A 272 12.25 -17.93 -1.03
N TRP A 273 13.19 -17.00 -1.20
CA TRP A 273 14.42 -17.23 -1.96
C TRP A 273 15.28 -18.36 -1.38
N ARG A 274 15.38 -18.48 -0.06
CA ARG A 274 16.25 -19.49 0.59
C ARG A 274 15.49 -20.77 0.89
N THR A 275 14.28 -20.64 1.42
CA THR A 275 13.51 -21.80 1.89
C THR A 275 12.71 -22.48 0.78
N CYS A 276 12.49 -21.78 -0.34
CA CYS A 276 11.56 -22.17 -1.41
C CYS A 276 10.13 -22.42 -0.91
N ALA A 277 9.79 -21.96 0.30
CA ALA A 277 8.46 -22.09 0.87
C ALA A 277 7.52 -21.03 0.30
N VAL A 278 6.22 -21.31 0.36
CA VAL A 278 5.18 -20.31 0.07
C VAL A 278 5.27 -19.21 1.12
N THR A 279 5.29 -17.97 0.65
CA THR A 279 5.29 -16.76 1.45
C THR A 279 4.08 -15.91 1.11
N THR A 280 3.68 -15.05 2.04
CA THR A 280 2.65 -14.04 1.82
C THR A 280 3.24 -12.64 1.78
N LEU A 281 2.65 -11.78 0.95
CA LEU A 281 3.15 -10.43 0.65
C LEU A 281 2.67 -9.34 1.64
N GLY A 282 2.10 -9.74 2.78
CA GLY A 282 1.50 -8.82 3.74
C GLY A 282 0.30 -8.00 3.23
N ARG A 283 0.08 -6.83 3.83
CA ARG A 283 -1.10 -6.00 3.58
C ARG A 283 -1.13 -5.48 2.13
N GLY A 284 -2.31 -5.59 1.51
CA GLY A 284 -2.50 -5.20 0.11
C GLY A 284 -1.80 -6.13 -0.88
N GLY A 285 -1.46 -7.35 -0.47
CA GLY A 285 -0.61 -8.22 -1.27
C GLY A 285 -1.17 -8.63 -2.64
N SER A 286 -2.49 -8.87 -2.80
CA SER A 286 -3.05 -9.14 -4.13
C SER A 286 -2.97 -7.92 -5.06
N ASP A 287 -3.04 -6.69 -4.52
CA ASP A 287 -2.78 -5.47 -5.30
C ASP A 287 -1.29 -5.39 -5.68
N LEU A 288 -0.39 -5.75 -4.75
CA LEU A 288 1.06 -5.77 -4.99
C LEU A 288 1.45 -6.78 -6.06
N THR A 289 0.79 -7.95 -6.10
CA THR A 289 0.95 -8.92 -7.20
C THR A 289 0.58 -8.28 -8.53
N ALA A 290 -0.55 -7.58 -8.61
CA ALA A 290 -1.01 -6.97 -9.85
C ALA A 290 -0.06 -5.88 -10.37
N THR A 291 0.41 -4.99 -9.49
CA THR A 291 1.39 -3.97 -9.86
C THR A 291 2.76 -4.55 -10.22
N THR A 292 3.16 -5.64 -9.57
CA THR A 292 4.42 -6.35 -9.88
C THR A 292 4.36 -6.97 -11.26
N ILE A 293 3.26 -7.63 -11.61
CA ILE A 293 3.05 -8.17 -12.97
C ILE A 293 3.02 -7.04 -14.00
N GLY A 294 2.32 -5.93 -13.70
CA GLY A 294 2.29 -4.75 -14.56
C GLY A 294 3.69 -4.22 -14.86
N LYS A 295 4.53 -4.03 -13.82
CA LYS A 295 5.93 -3.60 -13.98
C LYS A 295 6.78 -4.64 -14.71
N ALA A 296 6.62 -5.93 -14.40
CA ALA A 296 7.38 -7.01 -15.03
C ALA A 296 7.16 -7.08 -16.55
N LEU A 297 5.91 -6.90 -16.98
CA LEU A 297 5.52 -6.98 -18.39
C LEU A 297 5.53 -5.63 -19.12
N GLY A 298 5.74 -4.50 -18.41
CA GLY A 298 5.70 -3.17 -19.01
C GLY A 298 4.33 -2.80 -19.58
N LEU A 299 3.25 -3.20 -18.91
CA LEU A 299 1.89 -3.03 -19.41
C LEU A 299 1.41 -1.57 -19.38
N ARG A 300 0.42 -1.26 -20.22
CA ARG A 300 -0.14 0.09 -20.37
C ARG A 300 -0.79 0.62 -19.10
N GLU A 301 -1.52 -0.23 -18.38
CA GLU A 301 -2.16 0.13 -17.10
C GLU A 301 -2.42 -1.11 -16.23
N ILE A 302 -2.58 -0.84 -14.93
CA ILE A 302 -3.02 -1.83 -13.94
C ILE A 302 -4.42 -1.44 -13.47
N GLN A 303 -5.38 -2.34 -13.57
CA GLN A 303 -6.76 -2.10 -13.16
C GLN A 303 -7.07 -2.84 -11.85
N VAL A 304 -7.59 -2.11 -10.87
CA VAL A 304 -8.11 -2.67 -9.62
C VAL A 304 -9.62 -2.50 -9.61
N TRP A 305 -10.32 -3.63 -9.65
CA TRP A 305 -11.77 -3.68 -9.69
C TRP A 305 -12.36 -3.80 -8.28
N LYS A 306 -13.26 -2.86 -7.96
CA LYS A 306 -13.96 -2.72 -6.68
C LYS A 306 -15.47 -2.65 -6.91
N ASP A 307 -16.20 -2.25 -5.88
CA ASP A 307 -17.65 -2.08 -5.79
C ASP A 307 -18.10 -0.61 -5.83
N VAL A 308 -17.17 0.32 -5.97
CA VAL A 308 -17.41 1.77 -6.07
C VAL A 308 -16.76 2.35 -7.34
N ASP A 309 -17.30 3.47 -7.84
CA ASP A 309 -16.88 4.17 -9.07
C ASP A 309 -15.54 4.90 -8.91
N GLY A 310 -14.51 4.18 -8.46
CA GLY A 310 -13.17 4.71 -8.20
C GLY A 310 -12.97 5.12 -6.74
N VAL A 311 -12.07 6.07 -6.53
CA VAL A 311 -11.83 6.74 -5.25
C VAL A 311 -12.77 7.93 -5.15
N LEU A 312 -13.45 8.06 -4.01
CA LEU A 312 -14.47 9.08 -3.80
C LEU A 312 -13.94 10.22 -2.91
N THR A 313 -14.59 11.38 -2.97
CA THR A 313 -14.25 12.56 -2.14
C THR A 313 -14.44 12.33 -0.64
N CYS A 314 -15.23 11.33 -0.25
CA CYS A 314 -15.36 10.81 1.11
C CYS A 314 -16.03 9.43 1.07
N ASP A 315 -16.21 8.77 2.21
CA ASP A 315 -16.97 7.52 2.29
C ASP A 315 -18.47 7.77 1.96
N PRO A 316 -19.03 7.08 0.94
CA PRO A 316 -20.42 7.26 0.53
C PRO A 316 -21.42 6.78 1.59
N ASN A 317 -21.01 5.91 2.52
CA ASN A 317 -21.85 5.50 3.66
C ASN A 317 -21.98 6.62 4.70
N ILE A 318 -21.00 7.54 4.78
CA ILE A 318 -21.05 8.70 5.68
C ILE A 318 -21.81 9.84 5.00
N TYR A 319 -21.56 10.08 3.72
CA TYR A 319 -22.20 11.15 2.95
C TYR A 319 -22.57 10.68 1.53
N PRO A 320 -23.88 10.53 1.22
CA PRO A 320 -24.33 9.95 -0.05
C PRO A 320 -23.96 10.75 -1.32
N ARG A 321 -23.64 12.04 -1.20
CA ARG A 321 -23.22 12.88 -2.33
C ARG A 321 -21.70 12.88 -2.54
N ALA A 322 -21.02 11.83 -2.09
CA ALA A 322 -19.61 11.63 -2.41
C ALA A 322 -19.43 11.52 -3.93
N GLU A 323 -18.48 12.27 -4.48
CA GLU A 323 -18.20 12.30 -5.91
C GLU A 323 -16.95 11.49 -6.25
N THR A 324 -16.89 10.95 -7.46
CA THR A 324 -15.67 10.29 -7.96
C THR A 324 -14.57 11.31 -8.19
N VAL A 325 -13.40 11.05 -7.61
CA VAL A 325 -12.17 11.79 -7.89
C VAL A 325 -11.55 11.19 -9.16
N PRO A 326 -11.56 11.89 -10.32
CA PRO A 326 -11.16 11.27 -11.59
C PRO A 326 -9.67 10.99 -11.69
N TYR A 327 -8.83 11.82 -11.06
CA TYR A 327 -7.38 11.73 -11.11
C TYR A 327 -6.77 11.89 -9.72
N LEU A 328 -5.80 11.04 -9.41
CA LEU A 328 -4.99 11.12 -8.20
C LEU A 328 -3.51 11.02 -8.55
N THR A 329 -2.68 11.64 -7.75
CA THR A 329 -1.24 11.29 -7.73
C THR A 329 -1.00 10.05 -6.88
N PHE A 330 0.11 9.33 -7.12
CA PHE A 330 0.53 8.23 -6.23
C PHE A 330 0.71 8.68 -4.78
N ASP A 331 1.17 9.90 -4.55
CA ASP A 331 1.35 10.43 -3.21
C ASP A 331 -0.02 10.71 -2.54
N GLU A 332 -1.00 11.27 -3.25
CA GLU A 332 -2.37 11.41 -2.73
C GLU A 332 -3.02 10.05 -2.43
N ALA A 333 -2.88 9.09 -3.35
CA ALA A 333 -3.44 7.76 -3.17
C ALA A 333 -2.82 7.02 -1.96
N ALA A 334 -1.52 7.20 -1.73
CA ALA A 334 -0.82 6.59 -0.58
C ALA A 334 -1.34 7.14 0.75
N GLU A 335 -1.51 8.47 0.86
CA GLU A 335 -2.06 9.08 2.06
C GLU A 335 -3.52 8.66 2.29
N LEU A 336 -4.34 8.63 1.23
CA LEU A 336 -5.73 8.16 1.31
C LEU A 336 -5.82 6.72 1.84
N ALA A 337 -5.03 5.81 1.26
CA ALA A 337 -5.05 4.40 1.63
C ALA A 337 -4.61 4.17 3.08
N TYR A 338 -3.63 4.94 3.56
CA TYR A 338 -3.12 4.82 4.92
C TYR A 338 -4.18 5.15 5.98
N PHE A 339 -4.99 6.20 5.75
CA PHE A 339 -6.05 6.60 6.69
C PHE A 339 -7.37 5.84 6.52
N GLY A 340 -7.41 4.81 5.67
CA GLY A 340 -8.55 3.89 5.58
C GLY A 340 -9.50 4.15 4.42
N ALA A 341 -9.17 5.05 3.48
CA ALA A 341 -9.90 5.08 2.22
C ALA A 341 -9.71 3.74 1.50
N GLN A 342 -10.77 3.22 0.91
CA GLN A 342 -10.73 1.97 0.15
C GLN A 342 -9.98 2.16 -1.18
N VAL A 343 -8.67 2.36 -1.12
CA VAL A 343 -7.74 2.50 -2.25
C VAL A 343 -6.75 1.33 -2.22
N LEU A 344 -5.65 1.38 -2.99
CA LEU A 344 -4.54 0.44 -2.94
C LEU A 344 -3.62 0.77 -1.77
N HIS A 345 -3.12 -0.24 -1.07
CA HIS A 345 -2.13 -0.06 -0.02
C HIS A 345 -0.85 0.64 -0.56
N PRO A 346 -0.19 1.54 0.19
CA PRO A 346 1.01 2.26 -0.29
C PRO A 346 2.12 1.33 -0.80
N GLN A 347 2.33 0.20 -0.12
CA GLN A 347 3.34 -0.78 -0.52
C GLN A 347 3.05 -1.41 -1.88
N SER A 348 1.77 -1.62 -2.22
CA SER A 348 1.38 -2.18 -3.52
C SER A 348 1.55 -1.18 -4.65
N MET A 349 1.51 0.12 -4.41
CA MET A 349 1.73 1.11 -5.48
C MET A 349 3.21 1.27 -5.88
N ARG A 350 4.18 0.76 -5.11
CA ARG A 350 5.61 0.95 -5.39
C ARG A 350 6.02 0.47 -6.80
N PRO A 351 5.70 -0.76 -7.24
CA PRO A 351 6.10 -1.21 -8.58
C PRO A 351 5.47 -0.36 -9.68
N ALA A 352 4.22 0.06 -9.52
CA ALA A 352 3.55 0.94 -10.48
C ALA A 352 4.21 2.32 -10.55
N ARG A 353 4.55 2.91 -9.40
CA ARG A 353 5.26 4.20 -9.31
C ARG A 353 6.66 4.15 -9.93
N GLU A 354 7.40 3.09 -9.68
CA GLU A 354 8.76 2.90 -10.23
C GLU A 354 8.74 2.62 -11.73
N GLY A 355 7.75 1.86 -12.22
CA GLY A 355 7.55 1.59 -13.63
C GLY A 355 6.83 2.71 -14.40
N ASP A 356 6.41 3.78 -13.72
CA ASP A 356 5.56 4.84 -14.24
C ASP A 356 4.29 4.32 -14.94
N ILE A 357 3.69 3.27 -14.36
CA ILE A 357 2.50 2.60 -14.91
C ILE A 357 1.25 3.12 -14.19
N PRO A 358 0.29 3.72 -14.91
CA PRO A 358 -0.96 4.18 -14.30
C PRO A 358 -1.74 3.04 -13.63
N VAL A 359 -2.32 3.32 -12.47
CA VAL A 359 -3.25 2.42 -11.78
C VAL A 359 -4.66 2.97 -11.87
N ARG A 360 -5.61 2.18 -12.34
CA ARG A 360 -7.01 2.57 -12.46
C ARG A 360 -7.88 1.82 -11.46
N VAL A 361 -8.61 2.54 -10.62
CA VAL A 361 -9.64 1.96 -9.74
C VAL A 361 -10.98 2.01 -10.46
N LYS A 362 -11.59 0.85 -10.72
CA LYS A 362 -12.86 0.72 -11.46
C LYS A 362 -13.94 0.02 -10.63
N ASN A 363 -15.20 0.21 -11.02
CA ASN A 363 -16.33 -0.49 -10.43
C ASN A 363 -16.76 -1.70 -11.26
N SER A 364 -16.84 -2.87 -10.63
CA SER A 364 -17.37 -4.09 -11.26
C SER A 364 -18.86 -4.00 -11.58
N TYR A 365 -19.64 -3.20 -10.85
CA TYR A 365 -21.07 -2.98 -11.12
C TYR A 365 -21.34 -1.89 -12.16
N ASN A 366 -20.34 -1.04 -12.45
CA ASN A 366 -20.43 0.02 -13.46
C ASN A 366 -19.17 0.05 -14.34
N PRO A 367 -18.94 -0.98 -15.20
CA PRO A 367 -17.66 -1.16 -15.90
C PRO A 367 -17.30 -0.05 -16.90
N LYS A 368 -18.32 0.70 -17.33
CA LYS A 368 -18.19 1.82 -18.28
C LYS A 368 -17.78 3.13 -17.62
N ALA A 369 -17.91 3.25 -16.30
CA ALA A 369 -17.41 4.42 -15.59
C ALA A 369 -15.88 4.54 -15.77
N PRO A 370 -15.35 5.77 -15.91
CA PRO A 370 -13.91 5.98 -16.05
C PRO A 370 -13.12 5.57 -14.80
N GLY A 371 -13.80 5.61 -13.64
CA GLY A 371 -13.21 5.38 -12.33
C GLY A 371 -12.20 6.47 -11.96
N THR A 372 -11.18 6.09 -11.22
CA THR A 372 -10.07 6.97 -10.83
C THR A 372 -8.77 6.50 -11.43
N LEU A 373 -8.05 7.39 -12.10
CA LEU A 373 -6.72 7.13 -12.62
C LEU A 373 -5.65 7.72 -11.69
N ILE A 374 -4.79 6.85 -11.15
CA ILE A 374 -3.66 7.19 -10.29
C ILE A 374 -2.40 7.24 -11.15
N VAL A 375 -1.75 8.40 -11.16
CA VAL A 375 -0.58 8.72 -11.99
C VAL A 375 0.52 9.40 -11.18
N LYS A 376 1.68 9.62 -11.78
CA LYS A 376 2.79 10.33 -11.13
C LYS A 376 2.49 11.81 -10.87
N THR A 377 1.89 12.49 -11.84
CA THR A 377 1.55 13.92 -11.76
C THR A 377 0.22 14.20 -12.43
N ARG A 378 -0.55 15.15 -11.91
CA ARG A 378 -1.80 15.65 -12.50
C ARG A 378 -1.84 17.18 -12.45
N ASP A 379 -2.75 17.80 -13.19
CA ASP A 379 -2.99 19.23 -13.07
C ASP A 379 -3.58 19.56 -11.67
N MET A 380 -2.89 20.44 -10.95
CA MET A 380 -3.25 20.90 -9.61
C MET A 380 -3.80 22.33 -9.61
N SER A 381 -3.89 22.99 -10.78
CA SER A 381 -4.27 24.40 -10.92
C SER A 381 -5.61 24.73 -10.25
N LYS A 382 -6.61 23.86 -10.42
CA LYS A 382 -7.96 24.00 -9.86
C LYS A 382 -8.18 23.21 -8.57
N ALA A 383 -7.26 22.32 -8.20
CA ALA A 383 -7.44 21.43 -7.05
C ALA A 383 -7.19 22.19 -5.73
N VAL A 384 -8.17 22.15 -4.84
CA VAL A 384 -8.07 22.65 -3.45
C VAL A 384 -8.03 21.46 -2.50
N LEU A 385 -9.16 20.81 -2.26
CA LEU A 385 -9.27 19.57 -1.51
C LEU A 385 -9.61 18.43 -2.47
N THR A 386 -8.99 17.28 -2.27
CA THR A 386 -9.17 16.08 -3.09
C THR A 386 -10.14 15.12 -2.44
N SER A 387 -9.98 14.84 -1.14
CA SER A 387 -10.85 13.91 -0.40
C SER A 387 -10.73 14.08 1.12
N ILE A 388 -11.76 13.64 1.83
CA ILE A 388 -11.88 13.61 3.30
C ILE A 388 -11.99 12.14 3.74
N VAL A 389 -11.09 11.71 4.62
CA VAL A 389 -11.07 10.34 5.15
C VAL A 389 -11.33 10.36 6.64
N LEU A 390 -12.12 9.39 7.12
CA LEU A 390 -12.41 9.22 8.53
C LEU A 390 -11.88 7.87 9.02
N LYS A 391 -10.99 7.90 10.03
CA LYS A 391 -10.56 6.73 10.79
C LYS A 391 -11.16 6.78 12.19
N ARG A 392 -12.02 5.81 12.51
CA ARG A 392 -12.78 5.75 13.77
C ARG A 392 -12.08 4.95 14.84
N ASN A 393 -12.58 5.08 16.07
CA ASN A 393 -12.19 4.26 17.23
C ASN A 393 -10.67 4.23 17.43
N VAL A 394 -10.04 5.38 17.27
CA VAL A 394 -8.61 5.57 17.47
C VAL A 394 -8.37 5.84 18.95
N THR A 395 -7.31 5.22 19.49
CA THR A 395 -6.81 5.53 20.83
C THR A 395 -5.71 6.58 20.72
N MET A 396 -5.86 7.67 21.48
CA MET A 396 -4.88 8.75 21.59
C MET A 396 -4.16 8.68 22.94
N LEU A 397 -2.85 8.84 22.95
CA LEU A 397 -2.04 9.02 24.15
C LEU A 397 -1.42 10.41 24.16
N ASP A 398 -1.48 11.08 25.31
CA ASP A 398 -0.75 12.32 25.59
C ASP A 398 0.31 12.04 26.66
N ILE A 399 1.57 12.28 26.31
CA ILE A 399 2.77 11.95 27.10
C ILE A 399 3.47 13.25 27.42
N ALA A 400 3.34 13.72 28.66
CA ALA A 400 3.91 15.00 29.10
C ALA A 400 5.09 14.78 30.05
N SER A 401 6.22 15.42 29.77
CA SER A 401 7.40 15.40 30.63
C SER A 401 8.22 16.67 30.46
N THR A 402 8.44 17.41 31.56
CA THR A 402 9.34 18.59 31.55
C THR A 402 10.78 18.22 31.22
N ARG A 403 11.15 16.94 31.33
CA ARG A 403 12.47 16.41 30.95
C ARG A 403 12.68 16.38 29.44
N MET A 404 11.65 16.59 28.63
CA MET A 404 11.79 16.73 27.16
C MET A 404 12.57 17.99 26.77
N LEU A 405 12.43 19.06 27.56
CA LEU A 405 13.09 20.33 27.28
C LEU A 405 14.61 20.19 27.37
N GLY A 406 15.29 20.35 26.24
CA GLY A 406 16.76 20.39 26.17
C GLY A 406 17.47 19.05 26.37
N GLN A 407 16.74 17.93 26.45
CA GLN A 407 17.34 16.59 26.49
C GLN A 407 17.16 15.84 25.17
N PHE A 408 18.25 15.25 24.69
CA PHE A 408 18.21 14.31 23.57
C PHE A 408 17.76 12.92 24.06
N GLY A 409 17.11 12.16 23.18
CA GLY A 409 16.78 10.75 23.42
C GLY A 409 15.44 10.47 24.09
N PHE A 410 14.68 11.48 24.55
CA PHE A 410 13.34 11.24 25.09
C PHE A 410 12.40 10.60 24.06
N LEU A 411 12.34 11.17 22.84
CA LEU A 411 11.55 10.60 21.74
C LEU A 411 11.98 9.16 21.40
N ALA A 412 13.30 8.91 21.33
CA ALA A 412 13.82 7.58 21.06
C ALA A 412 13.38 6.57 22.13
N LYS A 413 13.39 6.98 23.41
CA LYS A 413 12.95 6.13 24.52
C LYS A 413 11.45 5.83 24.45
N VAL A 414 10.62 6.82 24.12
CA VAL A 414 9.17 6.63 23.96
C VAL A 414 8.90 5.63 22.83
N PHE A 415 9.50 5.80 21.66
CA PHE A 415 9.27 4.89 20.53
C PHE A 415 9.88 3.49 20.72
N SER A 416 10.97 3.36 21.49
CA SER A 416 11.52 2.05 21.89
C SER A 416 10.52 1.23 22.69
N ILE A 417 9.73 1.85 23.58
CA ILE A 417 8.70 1.14 24.36
C ILE A 417 7.61 0.58 23.43
N PHE A 418 7.18 1.36 22.44
CA PHE A 418 6.20 0.89 21.44
C PHE A 418 6.76 -0.25 20.57
N GLU A 419 8.03 -0.18 20.18
CA GLU A 419 8.73 -1.23 19.43
C GLU A 419 8.80 -2.54 20.25
N ASP A 420 9.24 -2.46 21.50
CA ASP A 420 9.37 -3.61 22.41
C ASP A 420 8.02 -4.31 22.65
N LEU A 421 6.92 -3.55 22.66
CA LEU A 421 5.56 -4.04 22.82
C LEU A 421 4.89 -4.45 21.49
N GLY A 422 5.53 -4.20 20.35
CA GLY A 422 5.01 -4.51 19.02
C GLY A 422 3.74 -3.71 18.68
N ILE A 423 3.69 -2.44 19.07
CA ILE A 423 2.55 -1.54 18.85
C ILE A 423 2.92 -0.48 17.81
N SER A 424 2.14 -0.39 16.75
CA SER A 424 2.33 0.61 15.71
C SER A 424 1.67 1.93 16.10
N VAL A 425 2.42 3.02 15.93
CA VAL A 425 1.94 4.39 16.09
C VAL A 425 1.55 4.92 14.70
N ASP A 426 0.48 5.73 14.66
CA ASP A 426 -0.12 6.29 13.45
C ASP A 426 0.25 7.79 13.28
N VAL A 427 -0.41 8.67 14.02
CA VAL A 427 -0.21 10.13 13.95
C VAL A 427 0.58 10.61 15.17
N VAL A 428 1.50 11.56 14.94
CA VAL A 428 2.33 12.17 15.98
C VAL A 428 2.23 13.69 15.92
N ALA A 429 2.18 14.32 17.10
CA ALA A 429 2.30 15.76 17.28
C ALA A 429 3.10 16.04 18.56
N THR A 430 3.87 17.11 18.57
CA THR A 430 4.77 17.46 19.67
C THR A 430 4.57 18.91 20.10
N SER A 431 4.63 19.15 21.41
CA SER A 431 4.88 20.47 22.00
C SER A 431 6.30 20.51 22.58
N GLU A 432 6.65 21.59 23.28
CA GLU A 432 7.92 21.72 23.99
C GLU A 432 8.12 20.67 25.10
N VAL A 433 7.02 20.22 25.73
CA VAL A 433 7.04 19.35 26.91
C VAL A 433 6.11 18.13 26.80
N SER A 434 5.45 17.93 25.67
CA SER A 434 4.56 16.79 25.46
C SER A 434 4.60 16.22 24.06
N ILE A 435 4.20 14.96 23.95
CA ILE A 435 3.99 14.24 22.70
C ILE A 435 2.58 13.68 22.74
N SER A 436 1.79 13.96 21.72
CA SER A 436 0.51 13.32 21.50
C SER A 436 0.62 12.35 20.33
N LEU A 437 0.09 11.14 20.51
CA LEU A 437 0.23 10.02 19.59
C LEU A 437 -1.12 9.34 19.39
N THR A 438 -1.39 8.83 18.20
CA THR A 438 -2.48 7.88 17.97
C THR A 438 -1.95 6.49 17.67
N LEU A 439 -2.69 5.46 18.10
CA LEU A 439 -2.32 4.07 17.86
C LEU A 439 -3.05 3.51 16.64
N ASP A 440 -2.38 2.66 15.87
CA ASP A 440 -3.05 1.84 14.86
C ASP A 440 -3.85 0.75 15.61
N PRO A 441 -5.20 0.73 15.50
CA PRO A 441 -6.02 -0.29 16.14
C PRO A 441 -5.73 -1.69 15.60
N SER A 442 -5.02 -1.82 14.48
CA SER A 442 -4.76 -3.10 13.84
C SER A 442 -3.29 -3.53 13.95
N LYS A 443 -3.01 -4.56 14.76
CA LYS A 443 -1.84 -5.41 14.46
C LYS A 443 -2.00 -5.93 13.02
N LEU A 444 -0.89 -6.28 12.36
CA LEU A 444 -0.84 -6.79 10.97
C LEU A 444 -1.94 -7.81 10.62
N TRP A 445 -2.53 -8.47 11.62
CA TRP A 445 -3.53 -9.53 11.51
C TRP A 445 -4.80 -9.32 12.36
N SER A 446 -5.36 -8.10 12.37
CA SER A 446 -6.79 -7.86 12.68
C SER A 446 -7.25 -8.29 14.09
N ARG A 447 -6.55 -7.86 15.13
CA ARG A 447 -7.14 -7.77 16.48
C ARG A 447 -6.93 -6.36 17.00
N GLU A 448 -8.01 -5.79 17.54
CA GLU A 448 -7.95 -4.55 18.31
C GLU A 448 -7.01 -4.76 19.51
N LEU A 449 -6.29 -3.71 19.89
CA LEU A 449 -5.49 -3.73 21.12
C LEU A 449 -6.43 -4.00 22.29
N ILE A 450 -6.16 -5.08 23.03
CA ILE A 450 -6.96 -5.41 24.21
C ILE A 450 -6.58 -4.48 25.37
N GLN A 451 -7.49 -4.29 26.31
CA GLN A 451 -7.27 -3.38 27.45
C GLN A 451 -5.96 -3.67 28.19
N GLN A 452 -5.58 -4.94 28.33
CA GLN A 452 -4.31 -5.34 28.96
C GLN A 452 -3.07 -4.82 28.23
N GLU A 453 -3.09 -4.74 26.90
CA GLU A 453 -1.96 -4.20 26.12
C GLU A 453 -1.85 -2.68 26.30
N LEU A 454 -3.00 -2.00 26.35
CA LEU A 454 -3.05 -0.55 26.60
C LEU A 454 -2.56 -0.22 28.02
N ASP A 455 -2.99 -0.98 29.02
CA ASP A 455 -2.57 -0.80 30.42
C ASP A 455 -1.05 -0.97 30.55
N ASN A 456 -0.48 -2.00 29.90
CA ASN A 456 0.96 -2.25 29.89
C ASN A 456 1.76 -1.10 29.25
N VAL A 457 1.27 -0.54 28.13
CA VAL A 457 1.89 0.64 27.50
C VAL A 457 1.90 1.83 28.44
N VAL A 458 0.78 2.09 29.10
CA VAL A 458 0.65 3.20 30.05
C VAL A 458 1.61 3.01 31.22
N GLU A 459 1.66 1.83 31.83
CA GLU A 459 2.58 1.51 32.94
C GLU A 459 4.05 1.72 32.56
N GLU A 460 4.48 1.29 31.37
CA GLU A 460 5.85 1.49 30.91
C GLU A 460 6.18 2.97 30.65
N LEU A 461 5.25 3.72 30.05
CA LEU A 461 5.43 5.15 29.76
C LEU A 461 5.38 6.02 31.02
N GLU A 462 4.58 5.65 32.03
CA GLU A 462 4.47 6.37 33.29
C GLU A 462 5.78 6.37 34.10
N LYS A 463 6.70 5.44 33.81
CA LYS A 463 8.06 5.44 34.40
C LYS A 463 8.89 6.65 33.98
N ILE A 464 8.52 7.34 32.91
CA ILE A 464 9.30 8.44 32.32
C ILE A 464 8.52 9.74 32.09
N ALA A 465 7.19 9.70 32.16
CA ALA A 465 6.31 10.82 31.84
C ALA A 465 4.97 10.71 32.57
N VAL A 466 4.16 11.77 32.51
CA VAL A 466 2.73 11.70 32.84
C VAL A 466 1.97 11.32 31.59
N VAL A 467 1.15 10.28 31.66
CA VAL A 467 0.45 9.72 30.50
C VAL A 467 -1.06 9.92 30.67
N LYS A 468 -1.73 10.33 29.59
CA LYS A 468 -3.21 10.34 29.51
C LYS A 468 -3.63 9.52 28.31
N LEU A 469 -4.45 8.51 28.56
CA LEU A 469 -5.04 7.66 27.53
C LEU A 469 -6.48 8.11 27.24
N LEU A 470 -6.77 8.38 25.98
CA LEU A 470 -8.06 8.87 25.50
C LEU A 470 -8.56 7.96 24.38
N GLN A 471 -9.54 7.13 24.71
CA GLN A 471 -10.25 6.26 23.76
C GLN A 471 -11.39 7.01 23.04
N ASN A 472 -12.00 6.36 22.06
CA ASN A 472 -13.15 6.88 21.31
C ASN A 472 -12.84 8.23 20.64
N ARG A 473 -11.69 8.29 19.98
CA ARG A 473 -11.31 9.39 19.11
C ARG A 473 -11.42 8.98 17.65
N SER A 474 -11.50 9.99 16.80
CA SER A 474 -11.53 9.82 15.35
C SER A 474 -10.50 10.73 14.71
N ILE A 475 -9.85 10.25 13.65
CA ILE A 475 -8.98 11.06 12.79
C ILE A 475 -9.76 11.44 11.55
N ILE A 476 -9.89 12.74 11.29
CA ILE A 476 -10.36 13.29 10.01
C ILE A 476 -9.13 13.75 9.24
N SER A 477 -8.83 13.08 8.14
CA SER A 477 -7.72 13.40 7.25
C SER A 477 -8.21 14.15 6.01
N LEU A 478 -7.69 15.35 5.82
CA LEU A 478 -7.95 16.20 4.66
C LEU A 478 -6.81 16.01 3.66
N ILE A 479 -7.10 15.37 2.53
CA ILE A 479 -6.14 15.18 1.44
C ILE A 479 -6.38 16.25 0.39
N GLY A 480 -5.39 17.09 0.13
CA GLY A 480 -5.54 18.22 -0.79
C GLY A 480 -4.24 18.80 -1.31
N ASN A 481 -4.37 19.90 -2.03
CA ASN A 481 -3.24 20.62 -2.60
C ASN A 481 -2.48 21.35 -1.50
N VAL A 482 -1.27 20.87 -1.18
CA VAL A 482 -0.39 21.45 -0.16
C VAL A 482 -0.06 22.93 -0.42
N GLN A 483 -0.08 23.38 -1.68
CA GLN A 483 0.15 24.79 -2.04
C GLN A 483 -0.99 25.71 -1.59
N ARG A 484 -2.16 25.16 -1.30
CA ARG A 484 -3.35 25.87 -0.80
C ARG A 484 -3.65 25.52 0.66
N SER A 485 -2.66 25.05 1.41
CA SER A 485 -2.83 24.57 2.79
C SER A 485 -3.48 25.59 3.72
N SER A 486 -3.08 26.86 3.68
CA SER A 486 -3.68 27.91 4.53
C SER A 486 -5.17 28.09 4.28
N LEU A 487 -5.59 28.08 3.01
CA LEU A 487 -7.01 28.16 2.62
C LEU A 487 -7.79 26.94 3.12
N ILE A 488 -7.21 25.73 3.00
CA ILE A 488 -7.83 24.50 3.48
C ILE A 488 -8.01 24.56 5.00
N LEU A 489 -6.98 24.98 5.75
CA LEU A 489 -7.05 25.07 7.21
C LEU A 489 -8.06 26.13 7.68
N GLU A 490 -8.04 27.33 7.10
CA GLU A 490 -8.99 28.39 7.43
C GLU A 490 -10.44 27.90 7.27
N LYS A 491 -10.76 27.32 6.11
CA LYS A 491 -12.10 26.82 5.80
C LYS A 491 -12.48 25.64 6.71
N ALA A 492 -11.56 24.69 6.93
CA ALA A 492 -11.81 23.55 7.81
C ALA A 492 -12.09 24.00 9.25
N PHE A 493 -11.25 24.87 9.83
CA PHE A 493 -11.46 25.35 11.20
C PHE A 493 -12.67 26.25 11.34
N HIS A 494 -13.04 27.02 10.32
CA HIS A 494 -14.29 27.76 10.31
C HIS A 494 -15.50 26.81 10.42
N VAL A 495 -15.51 25.73 9.62
CA VAL A 495 -16.56 24.71 9.68
C VAL A 495 -16.60 24.03 11.05
N MET A 496 -15.45 23.64 11.61
CA MET A 496 -15.39 23.04 12.95
C MET A 496 -15.94 23.98 14.01
N HIS A 497 -15.53 25.26 13.98
CA HIS A 497 -15.97 26.27 14.93
C HIS A 497 -17.48 26.49 14.88
N THR A 498 -18.06 26.64 13.68
CA THR A 498 -19.51 26.82 13.48
C THR A 498 -20.31 25.60 13.98
N ASN A 499 -19.73 24.40 13.97
CA ASN A 499 -20.37 23.19 14.50
C ASN A 499 -20.07 22.95 16.00
N GLY A 500 -19.33 23.84 16.66
CA GLY A 500 -18.96 23.69 18.08
C GLY A 500 -17.98 22.56 18.35
N VAL A 501 -17.21 22.14 17.34
CA VAL A 501 -16.29 21.00 17.42
C VAL A 501 -14.92 21.48 17.86
N ASN A 502 -14.37 20.82 18.88
CA ASN A 502 -13.01 21.10 19.37
C ASN A 502 -12.02 20.07 18.82
N VAL A 503 -11.11 20.53 17.95
CA VAL A 503 -9.99 19.72 17.48
C VAL A 503 -8.98 19.54 18.61
N GLN A 504 -8.66 18.30 18.94
CA GLN A 504 -7.83 17.94 20.10
C GLN A 504 -6.36 17.81 19.74
N MET A 505 -6.06 17.41 18.51
CA MET A 505 -4.71 17.25 17.99
C MET A 505 -4.73 17.54 16.49
N ILE A 506 -3.66 18.16 16.00
CA ILE A 506 -3.45 18.49 14.59
C ILE A 506 -2.09 17.93 14.21
N SER A 507 -2.00 17.28 13.06
CA SER A 507 -0.72 16.86 12.48
C SER A 507 -0.69 17.12 10.99
N GLN A 508 0.35 17.83 10.55
CA GLN A 508 0.63 18.10 9.15
C GLN A 508 2.14 17.99 8.91
N GLY A 509 2.53 17.14 7.96
CA GLY A 509 3.93 17.00 7.56
C GLY A 509 4.37 18.13 6.62
N ALA A 510 5.67 18.46 6.63
CA ALA A 510 6.24 19.61 5.90
C ALA A 510 6.06 19.57 4.36
N SER A 511 5.75 18.43 3.77
CA SER A 511 5.59 18.28 2.31
C SER A 511 4.51 17.26 1.94
N LYS A 512 3.57 17.02 2.85
CA LYS A 512 2.51 16.04 2.65
C LYS A 512 1.21 16.71 2.24
N VAL A 513 0.47 16.03 1.38
CA VAL A 513 -0.87 16.41 0.94
C VAL A 513 -1.94 16.17 2.02
N ASN A 514 -1.55 15.59 3.16
CA ASN A 514 -2.43 15.20 4.26
C ASN A 514 -2.35 16.19 5.44
N ILE A 515 -3.52 16.55 5.96
CA ILE A 515 -3.72 17.24 7.24
C ILE A 515 -4.65 16.38 8.09
N SER A 516 -4.17 15.90 9.23
CA SER A 516 -4.95 15.05 10.14
C SER A 516 -5.44 15.86 11.34
N LEU A 517 -6.74 15.78 11.60
CA LEU A 517 -7.44 16.44 12.71
C LEU A 517 -8.06 15.38 13.61
N ILE A 518 -7.74 15.37 14.89
CA ILE A 518 -8.30 14.43 15.85
C ILE A 518 -9.48 15.10 16.57
N VAL A 519 -10.64 14.44 16.55
CA VAL A 519 -11.89 14.88 17.20
C VAL A 519 -12.48 13.75 18.04
N ASN A 520 -13.56 14.01 18.78
CA ASN A 520 -14.29 12.93 19.43
C ASN A 520 -14.98 12.04 18.38
N ASP A 521 -15.09 10.74 18.63
CA ASP A 521 -15.72 9.84 17.65
C ASP A 521 -17.21 10.17 17.43
N SER A 522 -17.89 10.62 18.48
CA SER A 522 -19.32 10.97 18.46
C SER A 522 -19.70 12.13 17.53
N GLU A 523 -18.75 13.02 17.21
CA GLU A 523 -18.97 14.20 16.36
C GLU A 523 -18.36 14.04 14.95
N ALA A 524 -17.61 12.96 14.71
CA ALA A 524 -16.74 12.84 13.55
C ALA A 524 -17.51 12.76 12.22
N GLU A 525 -18.63 12.02 12.16
CA GLU A 525 -19.46 11.96 10.95
C GLU A 525 -20.04 13.32 10.58
N GLN A 526 -20.56 14.05 11.57
CA GLN A 526 -21.13 15.37 11.35
C GLN A 526 -20.06 16.31 10.80
N CYS A 527 -18.84 16.25 11.33
CA CYS A 527 -17.71 17.01 10.83
C CYS A 527 -17.42 16.69 9.36
N VAL A 528 -17.35 15.40 9.00
CA VAL A 528 -17.11 14.97 7.61
C VAL A 528 -18.18 15.50 6.67
N ARG A 529 -19.47 15.41 7.05
CA ARG A 529 -20.58 15.93 6.24
C ARG A 529 -20.50 17.44 6.05
N ALA A 530 -20.23 18.19 7.12
CA ALA A 530 -20.11 19.65 7.08
C ALA A 530 -18.89 20.11 6.27
N LEU A 531 -17.75 19.43 6.43
CA LEU A 531 -16.55 19.68 5.63
C LEU A 531 -16.79 19.37 4.16
N HIS A 532 -17.42 18.24 3.85
CA HIS A 532 -17.69 17.85 2.46
C HIS A 532 -18.58 18.87 1.77
N HIS A 533 -19.71 19.26 2.40
CA HIS A 533 -20.57 20.32 1.90
C HIS A 533 -19.80 21.64 1.67
N SER A 534 -18.93 22.01 2.60
CA SER A 534 -18.12 23.22 2.46
C SER A 534 -17.11 23.12 1.31
N PHE A 535 -16.40 22.00 1.15
CA PHE A 535 -15.32 21.92 0.16
C PHE A 535 -15.78 21.57 -1.26
N PHE A 536 -16.85 20.79 -1.42
CA PHE A 536 -17.26 20.23 -2.70
C PHE A 536 -18.60 20.77 -3.21
N GLU A 537 -19.48 21.29 -2.36
CA GLU A 537 -20.81 21.77 -2.79
C GLU A 537 -20.98 23.29 -2.79
N SER A 538 -20.21 24.03 -1.98
CA SER A 538 -20.29 25.50 -1.96
C SER A 538 -19.28 26.12 -2.91
N ASP A 539 -19.74 27.11 -3.67
CA ASP A 539 -18.94 27.79 -4.69
C ASP A 539 -17.65 28.37 -4.06
N LEU A 540 -16.50 27.92 -4.57
CA LEU A 540 -15.17 28.37 -4.13
C LEU A 540 -14.86 29.82 -4.53
N SER A 541 -15.77 30.51 -5.20
CA SER A 541 -15.59 31.85 -5.76
C SER A 541 -15.56 32.96 -4.71
N GLU A 542 -16.07 32.75 -3.50
CA GLU A 542 -16.15 33.81 -2.48
C GLU A 542 -14.86 34.04 -1.69
N LEU A 543 -13.84 33.16 -1.79
CA LEU A 543 -12.64 33.19 -0.95
C LEU A 543 -11.30 33.22 -1.70
N VAL A 544 -11.29 33.05 -3.03
CA VAL A 544 -10.04 33.14 -3.81
C VAL A 544 -9.76 34.61 -4.12
N TRP A 545 -8.97 35.26 -3.29
CA TRP A 545 -8.37 36.55 -3.62
C TRP A 545 -7.31 36.35 -4.71
N GLU A 546 -7.67 36.57 -5.97
CA GLU A 546 -6.69 36.72 -7.04
C GLU A 546 -5.85 37.97 -6.75
N SER A 547 -4.59 37.76 -6.39
CA SER A 547 -3.63 38.86 -6.24
C SER A 547 -3.44 39.52 -7.60
N PRO A 548 -3.62 40.85 -7.76
CA PRO A 548 -3.32 41.51 -9.01
C PRO A 548 -1.80 41.52 -9.21
N SER A 549 -1.34 40.65 -10.10
CA SER A 549 0.04 40.70 -10.60
C SER A 549 0.21 41.97 -11.43
N GLY A 550 1.26 42.72 -11.10
CA GLY A 550 1.43 44.10 -11.53
C GLY A 550 1.66 44.29 -13.03
N ASN A 551 1.18 45.43 -13.51
CA ASN A 551 1.87 46.25 -14.49
C ASN A 551 1.32 47.68 -14.44
N GLY A 552 2.22 48.66 -14.37
CA GLY A 552 1.91 50.06 -14.71
C GLY A 552 2.01 51.05 -13.57
N TYR A 553 3.24 51.50 -13.29
CA TYR A 553 3.46 52.85 -12.80
C TYR A 553 2.79 53.85 -13.75
N ALA A 554 1.84 54.63 -13.24
CA ALA A 554 1.53 55.95 -13.78
C ALA A 554 1.19 56.86 -12.60
N ALA A 555 2.16 57.69 -12.21
CA ALA A 555 1.97 58.74 -11.25
C ALA A 555 1.02 59.80 -11.84
N THR A 556 -0.10 60.05 -11.17
CA THR A 556 -0.82 61.31 -11.29
C THR A 556 -1.07 61.86 -9.90
N THR A 557 -0.26 62.87 -9.60
CA THR A 557 -0.36 63.81 -8.50
C THR A 557 -1.71 64.55 -8.55
N THR A 558 -2.48 64.46 -7.47
CA THR A 558 -3.40 65.54 -7.06
C THR A 558 -3.36 65.68 -5.55
N THR A 559 -2.72 66.77 -5.14
CA THR A 559 -2.65 67.37 -3.82
C THR A 559 -4.04 67.80 -3.33
N THR A 560 -4.40 67.47 -2.09
CA THR A 560 -5.43 68.16 -1.31
C THR A 560 -4.79 68.75 -0.04
N PRO A 561 -5.00 70.04 0.27
CA PRO A 561 -4.36 70.69 1.40
C PRO A 561 -5.15 70.45 2.70
N LEU A 562 -4.41 70.30 3.79
CA LEU A 562 -4.93 70.50 5.16
C LEU A 562 -5.30 71.97 5.34
N SER A 563 -6.55 72.23 5.73
CA SER A 563 -6.93 73.48 6.38
C SER A 563 -7.66 73.19 7.68
N THR A 564 -6.95 73.43 8.78
CA THR A 564 -7.49 73.85 10.07
C THR A 564 -8.45 75.03 9.91
N LEU A 565 -9.57 75.04 10.62
CA LEU A 565 -9.92 76.11 11.58
C LEU A 565 -11.24 75.83 12.29
N SER A 566 -11.17 76.06 13.60
CA SER A 566 -12.19 76.14 14.63
C SER A 566 -13.35 77.10 14.33
N ASN A 567 -14.55 76.71 14.77
CA ASN A 567 -15.34 77.46 15.74
C ASN A 567 -16.23 76.50 16.53
#